data_AF-A0A9X1TCJ6-F1
#
_entry.id   AF-A0A9X1TCJ6-F1
#
_cell.length_a   1.000
_cell.length_b   1.000
_cell.length_c   1.000
_cell.angle_alpha   90.00
_cell.angle_beta   90.00
_cell.angle_gamma   90.00
#
_symmetry.space_group_name_H-M   'P 1'
#
loop_
_entity.id
_entity.type
_entity.pdbx_description
1 polymer ?
#
loop_
_entity_poly.entity_id
_entity_poly.type
_entity_poly.pdbx_seq_one_letter_code
_entity_poly.pdbx_strand_id
1 'polypeptide(L)'
;MILEGYHFTREIERFNTDSYIAHLGWVATNITTFKIYSKFDSPYFYLHDEVQDRLFEFLAGDPKNLKSKEEYDEVIAAFLVYQNGLS
;
A
#
# COMPACT_ATOMS: atom_id res chain seq x y z
N MET A 1 -12.01 4.46 5.86
CA MET A 1 -12.21 3.51 6.98
C MET A 1 -10.85 3.18 7.56
N ILE A 2 -10.65 3.26 8.88
CA ILE A 2 -9.35 2.98 9.53
C ILE A 2 -9.38 1.53 10.01
N LEU A 3 -8.41 0.71 9.58
CA LEU A 3 -8.25 -0.68 9.99
C LEU A 3 -6.79 -0.90 10.34
N GLU A 4 -6.52 -1.43 11.53
CA GLU A 4 -5.16 -1.75 12.00
C GLU A 4 -4.20 -0.54 11.94
N GLY A 5 -4.73 0.68 12.09
CA GLY A 5 -3.94 1.91 11.99
C GLY A 5 -3.68 2.38 10.55
N TYR A 6 -4.21 1.68 9.54
CA TYR A 6 -4.11 2.03 8.13
C TYR A 6 -5.41 2.63 7.61
N HIS A 7 -5.29 3.73 6.85
CA HIS A 7 -6.44 4.44 6.28
C HIS A 7 -6.33 4.52 4.76
N PHE A 8 -7.01 3.61 4.05
CA PHE A 8 -7.18 3.67 2.61
C PHE A 8 -8.13 4.82 2.24
N THR A 9 -7.66 5.69 1.35
CA THR A 9 -8.34 6.95 1.02
C THR A 9 -9.05 6.86 -0.32
N ARG A 10 -8.35 6.36 -1.35
CA ARG A 10 -8.89 6.25 -2.72
C ARG A 10 -8.03 5.35 -3.60
N GLU A 11 -8.61 4.93 -4.72
CA GLU A 11 -7.90 4.38 -5.87
C GLU A 11 -7.34 5.52 -6.74
N ILE A 12 -6.14 5.31 -7.29
CA ILE A 12 -5.47 6.23 -8.21
C ILE A 12 -5.67 5.70 -9.63
N GLU A 13 -6.58 6.33 -10.37
CA GLU A 13 -6.98 5.88 -11.72
C GLU A 13 -5.86 6.01 -12.78
N ARG A 14 -4.89 6.89 -12.55
CA ARG A 14 -3.78 7.14 -13.47
C ARG A 14 -2.49 7.23 -12.70
N PHE A 15 -1.68 6.19 -12.79
CA PHE A 15 -0.38 6.12 -12.13
C PHE A 15 0.69 5.57 -13.07
N ASN A 16 1.95 5.94 -12.80
CA ASN A 16 3.13 5.31 -13.38
C ASN A 16 4.04 4.93 -12.22
N THR A 17 4.28 3.63 -12.03
CA THR A 17 5.10 3.07 -10.95
C THR A 17 6.53 3.60 -10.94
N ASP A 18 7.10 4.02 -12.08
CA ASP A 18 8.42 4.67 -12.17
C ASP A 18 8.49 5.99 -11.39
N SER A 19 7.34 6.61 -11.13
CA SER A 19 7.25 7.84 -10.32
C SER A 19 7.19 7.56 -8.81
N TYR A 20 7.33 6.31 -8.40
CA TYR A 20 7.21 5.87 -7.01
C TYR A 20 8.45 5.10 -6.57
N ILE A 21 8.71 5.12 -5.27
CA ILE A 21 9.85 4.45 -4.64
C ILE A 21 9.30 3.26 -3.87
N ALA A 22 9.78 2.04 -4.18
CA ALA A 22 9.43 0.85 -3.42
C ALA A 22 9.78 1.05 -1.94
N HIS A 23 8.77 0.95 -1.07
CA HIS A 23 8.94 1.26 0.35
C HIS A 23 9.65 0.12 1.09
N LEU A 24 9.35 -1.13 0.71
CA LEU A 24 9.97 -2.33 1.24
C LEU A 24 10.78 -3.02 0.14
N GLY A 25 12.08 -2.71 0.06
CA GLY A 25 12.96 -3.20 -1.01
C GLY A 25 13.06 -4.73 -1.12
N TRP A 26 12.78 -5.47 -0.04
CA TRP A 26 12.72 -6.94 -0.04
C TRP A 26 11.42 -7.51 -0.62
N VAL A 27 10.34 -6.74 -0.61
CA VAL A 27 9.07 -7.09 -1.27
C VAL A 27 9.22 -6.91 -2.78
N ALA A 28 9.96 -5.89 -3.22
CA ALA A 28 10.23 -5.65 -4.64
C ALA A 28 10.98 -6.81 -5.34
N THR A 29 11.77 -7.60 -4.58
CA THR A 29 12.54 -8.74 -5.12
C THR A 29 11.78 -10.05 -5.15
N ASN A 30 10.65 -10.15 -4.45
CA ASN A 30 9.80 -11.35 -4.46
C ASN A 30 8.61 -11.13 -5.40
N ILE A 31 8.11 -12.22 -6.00
CA ILE A 31 6.85 -12.23 -6.75
C ILE A 31 5.71 -12.15 -5.72
N THR A 32 5.47 -10.97 -5.16
CA THR A 32 4.35 -10.72 -4.25
C THR A 32 3.24 -10.01 -5.01
N THR A 33 1.99 -10.45 -4.83
CA THR A 33 0.80 -9.86 -5.46
C THR A 33 0.65 -8.36 -5.18
N PHE A 34 1.11 -7.92 -4.02
CA PHE A 34 1.02 -6.53 -3.59
C PHE A 34 2.41 -5.92 -3.42
N LYS A 35 2.52 -4.62 -3.72
CA LYS A 35 3.73 -3.83 -3.47
C LYS A 35 3.37 -2.51 -2.83
N ILE A 36 4.13 -2.14 -1.79
CA ILE A 36 3.97 -0.84 -1.14
C ILE A 36 5.02 0.12 -1.67
N TYR A 37 4.56 1.29 -2.08
CA TYR A 37 5.36 2.38 -2.56
C TYR A 37 5.18 3.62 -1.70
N SER A 38 6.15 4.53 -1.83
CA SER A 38 6.15 5.87 -1.25
C SER A 38 6.57 6.88 -2.31
N LYS A 39 6.27 8.16 -2.08
CA LYS A 39 6.74 9.27 -2.91
C LYS A 39 7.58 10.22 -2.07
N PHE A 40 8.62 10.78 -2.68
CA PHE A 40 9.34 11.88 -2.07
C PHE A 40 8.38 13.04 -1.85
N ASP A 41 8.39 13.64 -0.66
CA ASP A 41 7.51 14.75 -0.26
C ASP A 41 6.00 14.45 -0.22
N SER A 42 5.64 13.17 0.03
CA SER A 42 4.25 12.74 0.22
C SER A 42 4.08 12.08 1.60
N PRO A 43 3.05 12.44 2.39
CA PRO A 43 2.73 11.73 3.62
C PRO A 43 2.03 10.39 3.37
N TYR A 44 1.60 10.15 2.13
CA TYR A 44 0.88 8.94 1.73
C TYR A 44 1.80 7.81 1.27
N PHE A 45 1.33 6.60 1.52
CA PHE A 45 1.80 5.35 0.94
C PHE A 45 0.85 4.88 -0.14
N TYR A 46 1.34 3.98 -1.00
CA TYR A 46 0.59 3.49 -2.14
C TYR A 46 0.72 1.97 -2.23
N LEU A 47 -0.39 1.26 -2.15
CA LEU A 47 -0.45 -0.18 -2.33
C LEU A 47 -0.84 -0.49 -3.77
N HIS A 48 0.05 -1.14 -4.51
CA HIS A 48 -0.20 -1.61 -5.87
C HIS A 48 -0.58 -3.08 -5.81
N ASP A 49 -1.77 -3.40 -6.32
CA ASP A 49 -2.16 -4.74 -6.71
C ASP A 49 -1.61 -5.00 -8.12
N GLU A 50 -0.56 -5.80 -8.23
CA GLU A 50 0.08 -6.10 -9.51
C GLU A 50 -0.74 -7.04 -10.39
N VAL A 51 -1.68 -7.79 -9.81
CA VAL A 51 -2.52 -8.73 -10.56
C VAL A 51 -3.64 -8.00 -11.28
N GLN A 52 -4.26 -7.02 -10.60
CA GLN A 52 -5.32 -6.20 -11.18
C GLN A 52 -4.83 -4.90 -11.83
N ASP A 53 -3.55 -4.58 -11.64
CA ASP A 53 -2.92 -3.31 -12.01
C ASP A 53 -3.64 -2.08 -11.45
N ARG A 54 -3.88 -2.10 -10.13
CA ARG A 54 -4.61 -1.03 -9.41
C ARG A 54 -3.77 -0.47 -8.28
N LEU A 55 -3.77 0.86 -8.13
CA LEU A 55 -3.00 1.55 -7.10
C LEU A 55 -3.92 2.24 -6.10
N PHE A 56 -3.70 2.01 -4.81
CA PHE A 56 -4.49 2.59 -3.74
C PHE A 56 -3.63 3.45 -2.83
N GLU A 57 -4.09 4.67 -2.56
CA GLU A 57 -3.47 5.62 -1.65
C GLU A 57 -3.95 5.36 -0.21
N PHE A 58 -3.01 5.30 0.73
CA PHE A 58 -3.32 5.13 2.14
C PHE A 58 -2.38 5.92 3.07
N LEU A 59 -2.87 6.19 4.29
CA LEU A 59 -2.09 6.74 5.40
C LEU A 59 -1.80 5.63 6.41
N ALA A 60 -0.59 5.61 6.95
CA ALA A 60 -0.25 4.80 8.12
C ALA A 60 -0.31 5.67 9.38
N GLY A 61 -0.91 5.17 10.45
CA GLY A 61 -0.96 5.84 11.74
C GLY A 61 0.42 6.06 12.35
N ASP A 62 1.32 5.10 12.16
CA ASP A 62 2.76 5.24 12.44
C ASP A 62 3.61 4.85 11.22
N PRO A 63 3.92 5.81 10.32
CA PRO A 63 4.72 5.59 9.12
C PRO A 63 6.11 5.01 9.38
N LYS A 64 6.65 5.12 10.60
CA LYS A 64 8.00 4.65 10.93
C LYS A 64 8.07 3.14 11.12
N ASN A 65 6.94 2.49 11.41
CA ASN A 65 6.88 1.06 11.69
C ASN A 65 6.72 0.21 10.43
N LEU A 66 6.34 0.80 9.29
CA LEU A 66 6.18 0.13 8.01
C LEU A 66 7.51 -0.31 7.37
N LYS A 67 8.24 -1.18 8.06
CA LYS A 67 9.60 -1.64 7.72
C LYS A 67 9.77 -3.15 7.85
N SER A 68 8.81 -3.81 8.47
CA SER A 68 8.84 -5.25 8.72
C SER A 68 7.87 -6.00 7.80
N LYS A 69 7.95 -7.33 7.85
CA LYS A 69 7.01 -8.19 7.12
C LYS A 69 5.63 -8.19 7.79
N GLU A 70 5.62 -8.15 9.12
CA GLU A 70 4.40 -8.17 9.92
C GLU A 70 3.51 -6.98 9.56
N GLU A 71 4.09 -5.77 9.48
CA GLU A 71 3.37 -4.54 9.13
C GLU A 71 2.90 -4.55 7.68
N TYR A 72 3.66 -5.18 6.78
CA TYR A 72 3.21 -5.41 5.40
C TYR A 72 2.00 -6.34 5.33
N ASP A 73 2.02 -7.44 6.09
CA ASP A 73 0.90 -8.39 6.16
C ASP A 73 -0.36 -7.72 6.75
N GLU A 74 -0.20 -6.84 7.76
CA GLU A 74 -1.28 -6.00 8.32
C GLU A 74 -1.85 -5.01 7.28
N VAL A 75 -1.01 -4.33 6.50
CA VAL A 75 -1.49 -3.45 5.41
C VAL A 75 -2.35 -4.24 4.41
N ILE A 76 -1.95 -5.46 4.04
CA ILE A 76 -2.73 -6.30 3.14
C ILE A 76 -4.04 -6.72 3.79
N ALA A 77 -4.02 -7.16 5.05
CA ALA A 77 -5.23 -7.54 5.76
C ALA A 77 -6.23 -6.37 5.82
N ALA A 78 -5.77 -5.17 6.19
CA ALA A 78 -6.56 -3.95 6.17
C ALA A 78 -7.12 -3.63 4.77
N PHE A 79 -6.32 -3.81 3.72
CA PHE A 79 -6.74 -3.59 2.33
C PHE A 79 -7.85 -4.55 1.88
N LEU A 80 -7.73 -5.84 2.17
CA LEU A 80 -8.71 -6.85 1.78
C LEU A 80 -10.06 -6.59 2.44
N VAL A 81 -10.07 -6.15 3.70
CA VAL A 81 -11.31 -5.73 4.37
C VAL A 81 -11.88 -4.46 3.74
N TYR A 82 -11.04 -3.48 3.40
CA TYR A 82 -11.46 -2.28 2.68
C TYR A 82 -12.15 -2.60 1.35
N GLN A 83 -11.59 -3.49 0.53
CA GLN A 83 -12.20 -3.90 -0.74
C GLN A 83 -13.53 -4.63 -0.57
N ASN A 84 -13.65 -5.50 0.44
CA ASN A 84 -14.90 -6.20 0.74
C ASN A 84 -16.01 -5.22 1.20
N GLY A 85 -15.65 -4.11 1.86
CA GLY A 85 -16.61 -3.07 2.23
C GLY A 85 -17.03 -2.14 1.09
N LEU A 86 -16.38 -2.22 -0.08
CA LEU A 86 -16.75 -1.49 -1.29
C LEU A 86 -17.61 -2.31 -2.26
N SER A 87 -17.73 -3.64 -2.04
CA SER A 87 -18.54 -4.56 -2.86
C SER A 87 -20.01 -4.59 -2.43
#